data_AF-A0AAD9A9T4-F1
#
_entry.id   AF-A0AAD9A9T4-F1
#
_cell.length_a   1.000
_cell.length_b   1.000
_cell.length_c   1.000
_cell.angle_alpha   90.00
_cell.angle_beta   90.00
_cell.angle_gamma   90.00
#
_symmetry.space_group_name_H-M   'P 1'
#
loop_
_entity.id
_entity.type
_entity.pdbx_description
1 polymer ?
#
loop_
_entity_poly.entity_id
_entity_poly.type
_entity_poly.pdbx_seq_one_letter_code
_entity_poly.pdbx_strand_id
1 'polypeptide(L)'
;MASGAKLPDILWPEATKASTYLYNRTPTASRGWRTPYEVFHKHFWAAEVAPYARPDLSHLRAYGCKAFAMTRQAQLKQNRRQRLAPRAFIGYLVGYSSSNSFRIWNPLRDEVFTTRDVVFNEKQFFNGNLKELAEEF
;
A
#
# COMPACT_ATOMS: atom_id res chain seq x y z
N MET A 1 -8.43 11.50 0.24
CA MET A 1 -7.37 10.54 -0.19
C MET A 1 -7.44 10.31 -1.70
N ALA A 2 -8.55 9.79 -2.25
CA ALA A 2 -8.66 9.50 -3.69
C ALA A 2 -8.54 10.75 -4.60
N SER A 3 -9.17 11.86 -4.22
CA SER A 3 -9.17 13.11 -4.99
C SER A 3 -7.78 13.73 -5.23
N GLY A 4 -6.81 13.50 -4.32
CA GLY A 4 -5.45 14.02 -4.46
C GLY A 4 -4.54 13.16 -5.36
N ALA A 5 -4.89 11.88 -5.56
CA ALA A 5 -4.06 10.92 -6.28
C ALA A 5 -4.40 10.80 -7.77
N LYS A 6 -5.47 11.46 -8.24
CA LYS A 6 -6.01 11.41 -9.62
C LYS A 6 -6.25 9.98 -10.17
N LEU A 7 -6.33 8.99 -9.28
CA LEU A 7 -6.50 7.60 -9.64
C LEU A 7 -7.90 7.36 -10.26
N PRO A 8 -8.05 6.36 -11.14
CA PRO A 8 -9.35 6.01 -11.71
C PRO A 8 -10.41 5.66 -10.64
N ASP A 9 -11.66 6.07 -10.87
CA ASP A 9 -12.76 5.86 -9.93
C ASP A 9 -13.07 4.39 -9.65
N ILE A 10 -12.73 3.48 -10.57
CA ILE A 10 -12.87 2.03 -10.39
C ILE A 10 -12.10 1.50 -9.17
N LEU A 11 -11.09 2.23 -8.70
CA LEU A 11 -10.27 1.87 -7.54
C LEU A 11 -10.89 2.35 -6.21
N TRP A 12 -12.11 2.86 -6.20
CA TRP A 12 -12.80 3.26 -4.96
C TRP A 12 -12.81 2.17 -3.86
N PRO A 13 -12.95 0.85 -4.14
CA PRO A 13 -12.94 -0.15 -3.07
C PRO A 13 -11.57 -0.24 -2.37
N GLU A 14 -10.51 0.03 -3.12
CA GLU A 14 -9.14 0.06 -2.62
C GLU A 14 -8.90 1.29 -1.76
N ALA A 15 -9.39 2.45 -2.23
CA ALA A 15 -9.36 3.69 -1.46
C ALA A 15 -10.10 3.56 -0.12
N THR A 16 -11.26 2.88 -0.09
CA THR A 16 -12.02 2.64 1.14
C THR A 16 -11.23 1.75 2.09
N LYS A 17 -10.68 0.62 1.61
CA LYS A 17 -9.85 -0.28 2.43
C LYS A 17 -8.63 0.43 3.00
N ALA A 18 -7.93 1.22 2.19
CA ALA A 18 -6.78 2.01 2.63
C ALA A 18 -7.18 3.06 3.69
N SER A 19 -8.30 3.75 3.48
CA SER A 19 -8.85 4.72 4.44
C SER A 19 -9.19 4.06 5.78
N THR A 20 -9.85 2.90 5.76
CA THR A 20 -10.14 2.12 6.98
C THR A 20 -8.86 1.66 7.68
N TYR A 21 -7.87 1.19 6.92
CA TYR A 21 -6.58 0.76 7.47
C TYR A 21 -5.85 1.89 8.21
N LEU A 22 -5.85 3.09 7.62
CA LEU A 22 -5.25 4.29 8.22
C LEU A 22 -6.07 4.77 9.42
N TYR A 23 -7.40 4.81 9.30
CA TYR A 23 -8.30 5.21 10.40
C TYR A 23 -8.06 4.37 11.65
N ASN A 24 -7.95 3.04 11.50
CA ASN A 24 -7.72 2.13 12.62
C ASN A 24 -6.39 2.37 13.34
N ARG A 25 -5.43 3.03 12.68
CA ARG A 25 -4.07 3.32 13.19
C ARG A 25 -3.83 4.79 13.50
N THR A 26 -4.84 5.64 13.32
CA THR A 26 -4.74 7.08 13.61
C THR A 26 -5.29 7.34 15.01
N PRO A 27 -4.53 7.96 15.93
CA PRO A 27 -5.03 8.30 17.24
C PRO A 27 -6.06 9.42 17.14
N THR A 28 -7.12 9.34 17.94
CA THR A 28 -8.19 10.36 17.95
C THR A 28 -8.34 10.96 19.34
N ALA A 29 -8.54 12.28 19.43
CA ALA A 29 -8.75 12.98 20.70
C ALA A 29 -9.93 12.43 21.51
N SER A 30 -11.05 12.09 20.86
CA SER A 30 -12.23 11.49 21.51
C SER A 30 -11.96 10.16 22.22
N ARG A 31 -10.82 9.51 21.93
CA ARG A 31 -10.39 8.23 22.51
C ARG A 31 -9.20 8.38 23.46
N GLY A 32 -8.92 9.61 23.92
CA GLY A 32 -7.77 9.89 24.78
C GLY A 32 -6.44 9.67 24.07
N TRP A 33 -6.35 10.06 22.79
CA TRP A 33 -5.16 9.89 21.94
C TRP A 33 -4.74 8.44 21.70
N ARG A 34 -5.70 7.50 21.79
CA ARG A 34 -5.49 6.08 21.45
C ARG A 34 -6.01 5.75 20.06
N THR A 35 -5.36 4.79 19.41
CA THR A 35 -5.83 4.27 18.11
C THR A 35 -6.93 3.22 18.32
N PRO A 36 -7.89 3.08 17.40
CA PRO A 36 -8.85 1.97 17.44
C PRO A 36 -8.17 0.59 17.52
N TYR A 37 -7.02 0.44 16.86
CA TYR A 37 -6.19 -0.76 16.92
C TYR A 37 -5.70 -1.05 18.34
N GLU A 38 -5.17 -0.06 19.05
CA GLU A 38 -4.74 -0.20 20.45
C GLU A 38 -5.89 -0.59 21.38
N VAL A 39 -7.05 0.06 21.21
CA VAL A 39 -8.24 -0.22 22.04
C VAL A 39 -8.72 -1.66 21.83
N PHE A 40 -8.77 -2.11 20.57
CA PHE A 40 -9.14 -3.47 20.23
C PHE A 40 -8.16 -4.48 20.83
N HIS A 41 -6.85 -4.31 20.59
CA HIS A 41 -5.85 -5.25 21.09
C HIS A 41 -5.80 -5.29 22.62
N LYS A 42 -6.01 -4.16 23.31
CA LYS A 42 -6.10 -4.12 24.77
C LYS A 42 -7.29 -4.91 25.33
N HIS A 43 -8.42 -4.93 24.62
CA HIS A 43 -9.61 -5.66 25.08
C HIS A 43 -9.48 -7.18 24.90
N PHE A 44 -8.81 -7.63 23.85
CA PHE A 44 -8.76 -9.05 23.49
C PHE A 44 -7.46 -9.76 23.88
N TRP A 45 -6.37 -9.04 24.15
CA TRP A 45 -5.05 -9.61 24.50
C TRP A 45 -4.71 -9.23 25.93
N ALA A 46 -4.35 -10.23 26.76
CA ALA A 46 -4.04 -10.04 28.18
C ALA A 46 -3.03 -8.91 28.38
N ALA A 47 -3.33 -8.02 29.33
CA ALA A 47 -2.59 -6.79 29.61
C ALA A 47 -1.09 -6.98 29.91
N GLU A 48 -0.65 -8.21 30.17
CA GLU A 48 0.73 -8.57 30.49
C GLU A 48 1.65 -8.75 29.27
N VAL A 49 1.12 -9.00 28.06
CA VAL A 49 1.98 -9.40 26.92
C VAL A 49 2.57 -8.20 26.16
N ALA A 50 2.00 -7.00 26.26
CA ALA A 50 2.64 -5.78 25.74
C ALA A 50 1.96 -4.52 26.31
N PRO A 51 2.59 -3.77 27.22
CA PRO A 51 2.03 -2.51 27.72
C PRO A 51 1.91 -1.39 26.65
N TYR A 52 2.41 -1.62 25.43
CA TYR A 52 2.54 -0.63 24.36
C TYR A 52 2.39 -1.23 22.95
N ALA A 53 1.24 -1.81 22.60
CA ALA A 53 0.95 -2.22 21.22
C ALA A 53 0.61 -1.02 20.31
N ARG A 54 1.46 0.03 20.31
CA ARG A 54 1.33 1.13 19.35
C ARG A 54 1.58 0.57 17.95
N PRO A 55 0.70 0.83 16.97
CA PRO A 55 0.94 0.38 15.61
C PRO A 55 2.19 1.07 15.07
N ASP A 56 3.15 0.30 14.57
CA ASP A 56 4.23 0.87 13.77
C ASP A 56 3.62 1.49 12.51
N LEU A 57 3.99 2.75 12.24
CA LEU A 57 3.52 3.53 11.09
C LEU A 57 4.65 3.80 10.09
N SER A 58 5.85 3.27 10.33
CA SER A 58 7.05 3.52 9.52
C SER A 58 6.90 3.01 8.07
N HIS A 59 5.99 2.07 7.84
CA HIS A 59 5.67 1.53 6.52
C HIS A 59 4.62 2.35 5.75
N LEU A 60 3.98 3.34 6.38
CA LEU A 60 3.04 4.20 5.69
C LEU A 60 3.76 5.07 4.65
N ARG A 61 3.09 5.31 3.53
CA ARG A 61 3.62 6.02 2.36
C ARG A 61 2.50 6.86 1.76
N ALA A 62 2.83 7.92 1.02
CA ALA A 62 1.82 8.73 0.35
C ALA A 62 0.89 7.89 -0.55
N TYR A 63 -0.42 7.97 -0.32
CA TYR A 63 -1.41 7.25 -1.12
C TYR A 63 -1.35 7.71 -2.58
N GLY A 64 -1.32 6.77 -3.53
CA GLY A 64 -1.22 7.07 -4.96
C GLY A 64 0.18 7.43 -5.46
N CYS A 65 1.23 7.29 -4.63
CA CYS A 65 2.59 7.50 -5.10
C CYS A 65 3.04 6.41 -6.10
N LYS A 66 3.98 6.77 -6.98
CA LYS A 66 4.62 5.85 -7.93
C LYS A 66 5.42 4.81 -7.15
N ALA A 67 5.25 3.56 -7.53
CA ALA A 67 5.80 2.41 -6.84
C ALA A 67 6.42 1.45 -7.86
N PHE A 68 7.67 1.06 -7.63
CA PHE A 68 8.36 0.03 -8.40
C PHE A 68 8.19 -1.30 -7.68
N ALA A 69 7.24 -2.09 -8.14
CA ALA A 69 6.83 -3.34 -7.50
C ALA A 69 7.48 -4.54 -8.19
N MET A 70 7.99 -5.49 -7.41
CA MET A 70 8.57 -6.71 -7.96
C MET A 70 7.49 -7.62 -8.58
N THR A 71 7.74 -8.13 -9.79
CA THR A 71 6.82 -8.98 -10.54
C THR A 71 6.63 -10.33 -9.84
N ARG A 72 5.41 -10.90 -9.90
CA ARG A 72 5.06 -12.20 -9.30
C ARG A 72 6.00 -13.34 -9.71
N GLN A 73 6.44 -13.38 -10.97
CA GLN A 73 7.40 -14.37 -11.46
C GLN A 73 8.77 -14.24 -10.79
N ALA A 74 9.21 -13.01 -10.54
CA ALA A 74 10.45 -12.73 -9.84
C ALA A 74 10.35 -13.10 -8.36
N GLN A 75 9.18 -12.88 -7.73
CA GLN A 75 8.88 -13.30 -6.36
C GLN A 75 8.86 -14.82 -6.19
N LEU A 76 8.21 -15.54 -7.10
CA LEU A 76 8.11 -17.01 -7.09
C LEU A 76 9.43 -17.71 -7.48
N LYS A 77 10.48 -16.94 -7.81
CA LYS A 77 11.79 -17.44 -8.29
C LYS A 77 11.66 -18.40 -9.49
N GLN A 78 10.55 -18.36 -10.24
CA GLN A 78 10.26 -19.31 -11.32
C GLN A 78 11.19 -19.15 -12.52
N ASN A 79 11.90 -18.01 -12.64
CA ASN A 79 12.81 -17.71 -13.75
C ASN A 79 14.25 -17.40 -13.27
N ARG A 80 14.85 -18.25 -12.41
CA ARG A 80 16.27 -18.08 -11.99
C ARG A 80 17.25 -18.01 -13.18
N ARG A 81 16.90 -18.61 -14.33
CA ARG A 81 17.72 -18.63 -15.55
C ARG A 81 17.66 -17.34 -16.38
N GLN A 82 16.64 -16.50 -16.19
CA GLN A 82 16.49 -15.24 -16.92
C GLN A 82 16.85 -14.05 -16.00
N ARG A 83 18.13 -13.95 -15.61
CA ARG A 83 18.61 -12.87 -14.72
C ARG A 83 18.48 -11.45 -15.33
N LEU A 84 18.33 -11.36 -16.65
CA LEU A 84 18.24 -10.11 -17.42
C LEU A 84 16.80 -9.63 -17.70
N ALA A 85 15.78 -10.44 -17.41
CA ALA A 85 14.40 -10.03 -17.64
C ALA A 85 13.98 -8.93 -16.62
N PRO A 86 13.16 -7.94 -17.01
CA PRO A 86 12.67 -6.91 -16.10
C PRO A 86 11.91 -7.56 -14.94
N ARG A 87 12.43 -7.37 -13.71
CA ARG A 87 11.91 -8.02 -12.49
C ARG A 87 10.93 -7.15 -11.72
N ALA A 88 10.71 -5.93 -12.16
CA ALA A 88 9.80 -4.97 -11.53
C ALA A 88 8.90 -4.33 -12.57
N PHE A 89 7.70 -3.95 -12.15
CA PHE A 89 6.76 -3.14 -12.91
C PHE A 89 6.47 -1.86 -12.14
N ILE A 90 6.18 -0.79 -12.88
CA ILE A 90 5.73 0.47 -12.28
C ILE A 90 4.23 0.35 -12.03
N GLY A 91 3.82 0.77 -10.85
CA GLY A 91 2.42 0.90 -10.46
C GLY A 91 2.25 2.01 -9.44
N TYR A 92 1.08 2.06 -8.82
CA TYR A 92 0.73 3.08 -7.84
C TYR A 92 0.20 2.47 -6.56
N LEU A 93 0.56 3.04 -5.41
CA LEU A 93 0.09 2.57 -4.12
C LEU A 93 -1.41 2.85 -3.96
N VAL A 94 -2.21 1.79 -3.83
CA VAL A 94 -3.67 1.88 -3.65
C VAL A 94 -4.15 1.29 -2.32
N GLY A 95 -3.26 0.71 -1.52
CA GLY A 95 -3.62 0.30 -0.16
C GLY A 95 -2.60 -0.57 0.54
N TYR A 96 -3.02 -1.08 1.70
CA TYR A 96 -2.19 -1.90 2.59
C TYR A 96 -2.91 -3.21 2.89
N SER A 97 -2.19 -4.32 2.78
CA SER A 97 -2.69 -5.63 3.20
C SER A 97 -2.18 -6.02 4.59
N SER A 98 -0.97 -5.60 4.94
CA SER A 98 -0.32 -5.82 6.25
C SER A 98 0.78 -4.78 6.45
N SER A 99 1.52 -4.82 7.57
CA SER A 99 2.62 -3.88 7.83
C SER A 99 3.72 -3.94 6.76
N ASN A 100 3.99 -5.13 6.21
CA ASN A 100 5.03 -5.34 5.18
C ASN A 100 4.43 -5.75 3.84
N SER A 101 3.16 -5.44 3.55
CA SER A 101 2.51 -5.88 2.32
C SER A 101 1.59 -4.79 1.78
N PHE A 102 1.89 -4.35 0.57
CA PHE A 102 1.26 -3.23 -0.09
C PHE A 102 0.41 -3.70 -1.26
N ARG A 103 -0.66 -2.96 -1.54
CA ARG A 103 -1.52 -3.17 -2.70
C ARG A 103 -1.15 -2.11 -3.74
N ILE A 104 -0.66 -2.58 -4.88
CA ILE A 104 -0.13 -1.76 -5.96
C ILE A 104 -1.00 -1.99 -7.19
N TRP A 105 -1.58 -0.92 -7.73
CA TRP A 105 -2.31 -0.96 -8.99
C TRP A 105 -1.34 -0.81 -10.17
N ASN A 106 -1.47 -1.71 -11.14
CA ASN A 106 -0.74 -1.65 -12.40
C ASN A 106 -1.65 -1.02 -13.47
N PRO A 107 -1.33 0.17 -13.99
CA PRO A 107 -2.15 0.86 -14.99
C PRO A 107 -2.19 0.14 -16.34
N LEU A 108 -1.16 -0.64 -16.70
CA LEU A 108 -1.09 -1.34 -17.99
C LEU A 108 -2.01 -2.56 -18.05
N ARG A 109 -2.19 -3.23 -16.91
CA ARG A 109 -2.99 -4.45 -16.79
C ARG A 109 -4.35 -4.20 -16.17
N ASP A 110 -4.56 -3.00 -15.65
CA ASP A 110 -5.69 -2.62 -14.79
C ASP A 110 -5.92 -3.62 -13.63
N GLU A 111 -4.82 -4.13 -13.07
CA GLU A 111 -4.84 -5.15 -12.02
C GLU A 111 -4.18 -4.64 -10.74
N VAL A 112 -4.73 -5.02 -9.58
CA VAL A 112 -4.15 -4.71 -8.27
C VAL A 112 -3.39 -5.92 -7.73
N PHE A 113 -2.10 -5.75 -7.50
CA PHE A 113 -1.21 -6.77 -6.95
C PHE A 113 -0.91 -6.52 -5.49
N THR A 114 -0.76 -7.59 -4.72
CA THR A 114 -0.21 -7.50 -3.35
C THR A 114 1.25 -7.91 -3.37
N THR A 115 2.14 -7.05 -2.88
CA THR A 115 3.59 -7.29 -2.89
C THR A 115 4.25 -6.71 -1.64
N ARG A 116 5.37 -7.30 -1.23
CA ARG A 116 6.20 -6.82 -0.11
C ARG A 116 7.38 -5.98 -0.59
N ASP A 117 8.00 -6.43 -1.67
CA ASP A 117 9.19 -5.81 -2.26
C ASP A 117 8.74 -4.69 -3.21
N VAL A 118 8.73 -3.47 -2.68
CA VAL A 118 8.33 -2.26 -3.40
C VAL A 118 9.27 -1.11 -3.04
N VAL A 119 9.74 -0.40 -4.07
CA VAL A 119 10.45 0.87 -3.90
C VAL A 119 9.47 2.00 -4.22
N PHE A 120 9.29 2.93 -3.28
CA PHE A 120 8.33 4.03 -3.41
C PHE A 120 9.02 5.33 -3.82
N ASN A 121 8.37 6.08 -4.72
CA ASN A 121 8.72 7.45 -5.04
C ASN A 121 7.55 8.38 -4.69
N GLU A 122 7.56 8.91 -3.48
CA GLU A 122 6.49 9.76 -2.92
C GLU A 122 6.39 11.16 -3.55
N LYS A 123 7.33 11.51 -4.44
CA LYS A 123 7.29 12.79 -5.18
C LYS A 123 6.51 12.68 -6.49
N GLN A 124 6.28 11.46 -6.98
CA GLN A 124 5.60 11.20 -8.25
C GLN A 124 4.24 10.56 -7.99
N PHE A 125 3.22 11.13 -8.61
CA PHE A 125 1.83 10.67 -8.52
C PHE A 125 1.29 10.39 -9.91
N PHE A 126 0.17 9.69 -9.98
CA PHE A 126 -0.52 9.45 -11.24
C PHE A 126 -1.06 10.77 -11.81
N ASN A 127 -0.78 11.03 -13.08
CA ASN A 127 -1.16 12.26 -13.80
C ASN A 127 -2.61 12.25 -14.30
N GLY A 128 -3.28 11.09 -14.28
CA GLY A 128 -4.61 10.90 -14.85
C GLY A 128 -4.62 10.35 -16.28
N ASN A 129 -3.44 10.18 -16.91
CA ASN A 129 -3.33 9.78 -18.31
C ASN A 129 -2.66 8.42 -18.46
N LEU A 130 -3.46 7.41 -18.79
CA LEU A 130 -3.00 6.04 -19.03
C LEU A 130 -2.12 5.93 -20.30
N LYS A 131 -2.29 6.83 -21.28
CA LYS A 131 -1.55 6.78 -22.55
C LYS A 131 -0.09 7.18 -22.39
N GLU A 132 0.16 8.28 -21.66
CA GLU A 132 1.53 8.74 -21.35
C GLU A 132 2.31 7.71 -20.54
N LEU A 133 1.61 6.96 -19.69
CA LEU A 133 2.23 5.87 -18.95
C LEU A 133 2.70 4.76 -19.89
N ALA A 134 1.88 4.33 -20.85
CA ALA A 134 2.27 3.28 -21.80
C ALA A 134 3.50 3.64 -22.65
N GLU A 135 3.81 4.92 -22.83
CA GLU A 135 5.02 5.40 -23.51
C GLU A 135 6.26 5.42 -22.59
N GLU A 136 6.08 5.34 -21.27
CA GLU A 136 7.15 5.33 -20.26
C GLU A 136 7.67 3.92 -19.92
N PHE A 137 7.05 2.85 -20.46
CA PHE A 137 7.44 1.44 -20.26
C PHE A 137 8.02 0.81 -21.53
#